data_AF-A0A9D7VSA4-F1
#
_entry.id   AF-A0A9D7VSA4-F1
#
_cell.length_a   1.000
_cell.length_b   1.000
_cell.length_c   1.000
_cell.angle_alpha   90.00
_cell.angle_beta   90.00
_cell.angle_gamma   90.00
#
_symmetry.space_group_name_H-M   'P 1'
#
loop_
_entity.id
_entity.type
_entity.pdbx_description
1 polymer ?
#
loop_
_entity_poly.entity_id
_entity_poly.type
_entity_poly.pdbx_seq_one_letter_code
_entity_poly.pdbx_strand_id
1 'polypeptide(L)' 'ASRVAAEKASPSVQSAFSTMRWIVTIGWAIYPIGYFMGYLNGAVSDEALNVIYNIADVWNKIAFGVIIWNVAVTESESSK' A
#
# COMPACT_ATOMS: atom_id res chain seq x y z
N ALA A 1 2.78 8.36 -20.68
CA ALA A 1 3.07 9.52 -19.81
C ALA A 1 3.70 9.10 -18.49
N SER A 2 3.05 8.25 -17.67
CA SER A 2 3.55 7.88 -16.33
C SER A 2 4.87 7.11 -16.32
N ARG A 3 5.13 6.25 -17.31
CA ARG A 3 6.35 5.44 -17.39
C ARG A 3 7.61 6.27 -17.68
N VAL A 4 7.48 7.29 -18.53
CA VAL A 4 8.58 8.19 -18.93
C VAL A 4 8.95 9.16 -17.79
N ALA A 5 7.96 9.58 -17.00
CA ALA A 5 8.20 10.39 -15.80
C ALA A 5 8.90 9.59 -14.70
N ALA A 6 8.56 8.30 -14.55
CA ALA A 6 9.22 7.41 -13.59
C ALA A 6 10.69 7.14 -13.97
N GLU A 7 10.99 6.86 -15.24
CA GLU A 7 12.37 6.58 -15.70
C GLU A 7 13.32 7.79 -15.57
N LYS A 8 12.78 9.02 -15.61
CA LYS A 8 13.57 10.26 -15.46
C LYS A 8 13.66 10.78 -14.01
N ALA A 9 13.00 10.13 -13.06
CA ALA A 9 12.99 10.57 -11.67
C ALA A 9 14.26 10.13 -10.93
N SER A 10 14.55 10.76 -9.79
CA SER A 10 15.67 10.35 -8.92
C SER A 10 15.52 8.86 -8.54
N PRO A 11 16.62 8.13 -8.28
CA PRO A 11 16.55 6.72 -7.85
C PRO A 11 15.64 6.52 -6.63
N SER A 12 15.60 7.49 -5.74
CA SER A 12 14.74 7.51 -4.56
C SER A 12 13.26 7.70 -4.90
N VAL A 13 12.90 8.62 -5.81
CA VAL A 13 11.52 8.75 -6.30
C VAL A 13 11.06 7.48 -7.01
N GLN A 14 11.94 6.81 -7.75
CA GLN A 14 11.62 5.51 -8.37
C GLN A 14 11.36 4.42 -7.32
N SER A 15 12.20 4.34 -6.29
CA SER A 15 12.03 3.41 -5.17
C SER A 15 10.72 3.68 -4.41
N ALA A 16 10.43 4.95 -4.14
CA ALA A 16 9.20 5.38 -3.49
C ALA A 16 7.95 5.00 -4.29
N PHE A 17 7.98 5.26 -5.61
CA PHE A 17 6.88 4.92 -6.50
C PHE A 17 6.66 3.40 -6.58
N SER A 18 7.74 2.62 -6.67
CA SER A 18 7.66 1.16 -6.63
C SER A 18 7.04 0.67 -5.32
N THR A 19 7.48 1.23 -4.19
CA THR A 19 6.98 0.86 -2.86
C THR A 19 5.51 1.23 -2.69
N MET A 20 5.12 2.46 -3.05
CA MET A 20 3.73 2.91 -3.06
C MET A 20 2.84 1.98 -3.89
N ARG A 21 3.31 1.60 -5.09
CA ARG A 21 2.57 0.71 -5.98
C ARG A 21 2.30 -0.62 -5.31
N TRP A 22 3.28 -1.22 -4.64
CA TRP A 22 3.10 -2.48 -3.93
C TRP A 22 2.14 -2.35 -2.74
N ILE A 23 2.28 -1.29 -1.94
CA ILE A 23 1.38 -1.05 -0.79
C ILE A 23 -0.06 -0.96 -1.26
N VAL A 24 -0.34 -0.10 -2.25
CA VAL A 24 -1.69 0.12 -2.76
C VAL A 24 -2.23 -1.16 -3.41
N THR A 25 -1.43 -1.87 -4.21
CA THR A 25 -1.88 -3.10 -4.90
C THR A 25 -2.26 -4.18 -3.90
N ILE A 26 -1.40 -4.46 -2.93
CA ILE A 26 -1.65 -5.50 -1.91
C ILE A 26 -2.83 -5.07 -1.04
N GLY A 27 -2.82 -3.84 -0.53
CA GLY A 27 -3.82 -3.38 0.40
C GLY A 27 -5.22 -3.26 -0.21
N TRP A 28 -5.32 -2.92 -1.50
CA TRP A 28 -6.61 -2.94 -2.20
C TRP A 28 -7.09 -4.36 -2.52
N ALA A 29 -6.18 -5.31 -2.76
CA ALA A 29 -6.55 -6.70 -3.03
C ALA A 29 -7.17 -7.40 -1.81
N ILE A 30 -6.87 -6.96 -0.58
CA ILE A 30 -7.43 -7.55 0.65
C ILE A 30 -8.96 -7.37 0.70
N TYR A 31 -9.51 -6.23 0.27
CA TYR A 31 -10.95 -5.98 0.34
C TYR A 31 -11.81 -6.96 -0.48
N PRO A 32 -11.56 -7.19 -1.79
CA PRO A 32 -12.32 -8.17 -2.57
C PRO A 32 -12.06 -9.61 -2.12
N ILE A 33 -10.86 -9.94 -1.63
CA ILE A 33 -10.57 -11.28 -1.09
C ILE A 33 -11.39 -11.52 0.18
N GLY A 34 -11.39 -10.57 1.12
CA GLY A 34 -12.20 -10.64 2.34
C GLY A 34 -13.68 -10.77 2.02
N TYR A 35 -14.18 -9.97 1.07
CA TYR A 35 -15.57 -10.06 0.62
C TYR A 35 -15.91 -11.44 0.06
N PHE A 36 -15.06 -12.00 -0.79
CA PHE A 36 -15.27 -13.33 -1.35
C PHE A 36 -15.25 -14.42 -0.28
N MET A 37 -14.26 -14.39 0.61
CA MET A 37 -14.10 -15.41 1.65
C MET A 37 -15.22 -15.38 2.69
N GLY A 38 -15.69 -14.18 3.04
CA GLY A 38 -16.76 -13.96 4.02
C GLY A 38 -18.15 -14.19 3.46
N TYR A 39 -18.51 -13.43 2.43
CA TYR A 39 -19.90 -13.37 1.95
C TYR A 39 -20.22 -14.38 0.86
N LEU A 40 -19.27 -14.71 -0.02
CA LEU A 40 -19.53 -15.59 -1.17
C LEU A 40 -19.18 -17.05 -0.90
N ASN A 41 -18.16 -17.30 -0.08
CA ASN A 41 -17.72 -18.65 0.26
C ASN A 41 -18.17 -19.09 1.66
N GLY A 42 -18.64 -18.17 2.52
CA GLY A 42 -19.05 -18.45 3.90
C GLY A 42 -17.95 -19.10 4.76
N ALA A 43 -16.69 -19.02 4.34
CA ALA A 43 -15.58 -19.78 4.90
C ALA A 43 -14.91 -19.09 6.09
N VAL A 44 -15.27 -17.83 6.35
CA VAL A 44 -14.65 -16.96 7.35
C VAL A 44 -15.76 -16.29 8.16
N SER A 45 -15.67 -16.34 9.50
CA SER A 45 -16.64 -15.70 10.38
C SER A 45 -16.55 -14.17 10.32
N ASP A 46 -17.62 -13.50 10.76
CA ASP A 46 -17.69 -12.04 10.79
C ASP A 46 -16.58 -11.42 11.66
N GLU A 47 -16.19 -12.07 12.77
CA GLU A 47 -15.06 -11.61 13.59
C GLU A 47 -13.74 -11.67 12.82
N ALA A 48 -13.49 -12.76 12.08
CA ALA A 48 -12.27 -12.91 11.31
C ALA A 48 -12.22 -11.93 10.12
N LEU A 49 -13.37 -11.64 9.49
CA LEU A 49 -13.46 -10.58 8.47
C LEU A 49 -13.11 -9.21 9.04
N ASN A 50 -13.65 -8.87 10.21
CA ASN A 50 -13.33 -7.61 10.88
C ASN A 50 -11.82 -7.49 11.18
N VAL A 51 -11.16 -8.57 11.61
CA VAL A 51 -9.70 -8.57 11.82
C VAL A 51 -8.96 -8.35 10.49
N ILE A 52 -9.35 -9.04 9.42
CA ILE A 52 -8.74 -8.88 8.08
C ILE A 52 -8.88 -7.43 7.59
N TYR A 53 -10.05 -6.83 7.75
CA TYR A 53 -10.28 -5.44 7.35
C TYR A 53 -9.48 -4.44 8.18
N ASN A 54 -9.33 -4.66 9.49
CA ASN A 54 -8.48 -3.80 10.32
C ASN A 54 -7.00 -3.90 9.91
N ILE A 55 -6.51 -5.11 9.58
CA ILE A 55 -5.16 -5.28 9.06
C ILE A 55 -4.99 -4.55 7.71
N ALA A 56 -5.99 -4.66 6.82
CA ALA A 56 -5.98 -3.93 5.56
C ALA A 56 -5.91 -2.42 5.78
N ASP A 57 -6.64 -1.90 6.77
CA ASP A 57 -6.65 -0.48 7.11
C ASP A 57 -5.32 -0.02 7.70
N VAL A 58 -4.69 -0.81 8.59
CA VAL A 58 -3.34 -0.51 9.11
C VAL A 58 -2.33 -0.45 7.96
N TRP A 59 -2.39 -1.40 7.02
CA TRP A 59 -1.52 -1.42 5.84
C TRP A 59 -1.75 -0.21 4.93
N ASN A 60 -3.01 0.08 4.57
CA ASN A 60 -3.36 1.13 3.62
C ASN A 60 -3.23 2.54 4.18
N LYS A 61 -3.37 2.73 5.50
CA LYS A 61 -3.38 4.07 6.13
C LYS A 61 -2.07 4.34 6.85
N ILE A 62 -1.66 3.47 7.77
CA ILE A 62 -0.50 3.69 8.63
C ILE A 62 0.79 3.39 7.87
N ALA A 63 0.94 2.17 7.33
CA ALA A 63 2.17 1.78 6.63
C ALA A 63 2.39 2.65 5.38
N PHE A 64 1.32 2.94 4.64
CA PHE A 64 1.37 3.92 3.54
C PHE A 64 1.92 5.28 4.00
N GLY A 65 1.33 5.87 5.05
CA GLY A 65 1.77 7.18 5.54
C GLY A 65 3.23 7.19 6.01
N VAL A 66 3.66 6.18 6.76
CA VAL A 66 5.03 6.07 7.28
C VAL A 66 6.04 5.90 6.14
N ILE A 67 5.73 5.10 5.12
CA ILE A 67 6.63 4.87 3.99
C ILE A 67 6.79 6.12 3.13
N ILE A 68 5.69 6.84 2.84
CA ILE A 68 5.75 8.13 2.13
C ILE A 68 6.60 9.14 2.90
N TRP A 69 6.38 9.24 4.22
CA TRP A 69 7.13 10.14 5.06
C TRP A 69 8.62 9.80 5.06
N ASN A 70 8.98 8.53 5.21
CA ASN A 70 10.36 8.07 5.18
C ASN A 70 11.06 8.46 3.86
N VAL A 71 10.43 8.18 2.72
CA VAL A 71 10.94 8.61 1.41
C VAL A 71 11.16 10.12 1.35
N ALA A 72 10.16 10.90 1.77
CA ALA A 72 10.21 12.36 1.68
C ALA A 72 11.35 12.95 2.53
N VAL A 73 11.60 12.38 3.72
CA VAL A 73 12.73 12.75 4.57
C VAL A 73 14.06 12.42 3.89
N THR A 74 14.21 11.20 3.38
CA THR A 74 15.45 10.78 2.69
C THR A 74 15.76 11.65 1.46
N GLU A 75 14.76 12.03 0.66
CA GLU A 75 14.96 12.96 -0.46
C GLU A 75 15.37 14.36 0.01
N SER A 76 14.74 14.85 1.08
CA SER A 76 15.05 16.17 1.63
C SER A 76 16.47 16.24 2.21
N GLU A 77 16.98 15.14 2.77
CA GLU A 77 18.35 15.03 3.25
C GLU A 77 19.36 14.89 2.11
N SER A 78 19.04 14.11 1.07
CA SER A 78 19.91 13.96 -0.11
C SER A 78 20.02 15.25 -0.94
N SER A 79 19.07 16.18 -0.81
CA SER A 79 19.03 17.44 -1.57
C SER A 79 19.67 18.62 -0.83
N LYS A 80 20.17 18.41 0.41
CA LYS A 80 20.96 19.40 1.17
C LYS A 80 22.43 19.31 0.80
#